data_AF-X1QL44-F1
#
_entry.id   AF-X1QL44-F1
#
_cell.length_a   1.000
_cell.length_b   1.000
_cell.length_c   1.000
_cell.angle_alpha   90.00
_cell.angle_beta   90.00
_cell.angle_gamma   90.00
#
_symmetry.space_group_name_H-M   'P 1'
#
loop_
_entity.id
_entity.type
_entity.pdbx_description
1 polymer ?
#
loop_
_entity_poly.entity_id
_entity_poly.type
_entity_poly.pdbx_seq_one_letter_code
_entity_poly.pdbx_strand_id
1 'polypeptide(L)'
;MEPRYYPVALVDRYTGTSTTYQKVVEWKVGSEWGGPKRGKLLEISMITSDYDKTKWRVRVGHKILFEDKQIPSAKTFPYYNTPAELDYDTRVTIEAKSTDGTGITADGEITAVEF
;
A
#
# COMPACT_ATOMS: atom_id res chain seq x y z
N MET A 1 27.52 -12.60 -10.30
CA MET A 1 27.16 -11.17 -10.24
C MET A 1 26.13 -11.04 -9.14
N GLU A 2 26.38 -10.22 -8.12
CA GLU A 2 25.36 -10.01 -7.09
C GLU A 2 24.14 -9.29 -7.71
N PRO A 3 22.91 -9.65 -7.32
CA PRO A 3 21.73 -8.95 -7.80
C PRO A 3 21.79 -7.48 -7.38
N ARG A 4 21.56 -6.58 -8.33
CA ARG A 4 21.50 -5.14 -8.07
C ARG A 4 20.10 -4.80 -7.54
N TYR A 5 20.03 -4.35 -6.30
CA TYR A 5 18.79 -3.91 -5.68
C TYR A 5 18.52 -2.43 -5.97
N TYR A 6 17.27 -2.12 -6.26
CA TYR A 6 16.78 -0.77 -6.50
C TYR A 6 15.71 -0.42 -5.45
N PRO A 7 15.91 0.62 -4.64
CA PRO A 7 14.98 0.96 -3.58
C PRO A 7 13.69 1.55 -4.14
N VAL A 8 12.55 1.17 -3.57
CA VAL A 8 11.24 1.74 -3.86
C VAL A 8 10.67 2.32 -2.58
N ALA A 9 10.28 3.59 -2.61
CA ALA A 9 9.56 4.27 -1.54
C ALA A 9 8.48 5.14 -2.17
N LEU A 10 7.22 4.76 -2.00
CA LEU A 10 6.07 5.47 -2.54
C LEU A 10 5.23 5.99 -1.38
N VAL A 11 4.91 7.29 -1.43
CA VAL A 11 4.07 7.98 -0.45
C VAL A 11 3.04 8.79 -1.22
N ASP A 12 1.77 8.60 -0.90
CA ASP A 12 0.69 9.35 -1.53
C ASP A 12 -0.53 9.47 -0.58
N ARG A 13 -1.48 10.33 -0.94
CA ARG A 13 -2.61 10.75 -0.12
C ARG A 13 -3.91 10.65 -0.89
N TYR A 14 -4.93 10.11 -0.21
CA TYR A 14 -6.32 10.34 -0.56
C TYR A 14 -6.96 11.38 0.36
N THR A 15 -7.75 12.29 -0.20
CA THR A 15 -8.62 13.19 0.57
C THR A 15 -9.99 13.24 -0.09
N GLY A 16 -11.04 12.97 0.69
CA GLY A 16 -12.40 13.03 0.19
C GLY A 16 -13.43 12.34 1.08
N THR A 17 -14.64 12.20 0.55
CA THR A 17 -15.83 11.72 1.27
C THR A 17 -16.36 10.40 0.70
N SER A 18 -15.64 9.76 -0.21
CA SER A 18 -16.17 8.61 -0.95
C SER A 18 -16.46 7.43 -0.03
N THR A 19 -17.67 6.87 -0.11
CA THR A 19 -18.05 5.60 0.54
C THR A 19 -17.66 4.38 -0.29
N THR A 20 -16.94 4.59 -1.40
CA THR A 20 -16.33 3.54 -2.22
C THR A 20 -14.81 3.62 -2.11
N TYR A 21 -14.13 2.47 -2.21
CA TYR A 21 -12.67 2.42 -2.09
C TYR A 21 -11.99 3.30 -3.12
N GLN A 22 -11.14 4.20 -2.62
CA GLN A 22 -10.27 5.04 -3.42
C GLN A 22 -8.83 4.59 -3.18
N LYS A 23 -8.04 4.60 -4.26
CA LYS A 23 -6.60 4.35 -4.16
C LYS A 23 -5.96 5.45 -3.33
N VAL A 24 -5.18 5.06 -2.32
CA VAL A 24 -4.29 5.95 -1.57
C VAL A 24 -2.92 5.94 -2.23
N VAL A 25 -2.29 4.78 -2.32
CA VAL A 25 -0.99 4.58 -2.98
C VAL A 25 -0.94 3.18 -3.61
N GLU A 26 -0.18 3.04 -4.70
CA GLU A 26 -0.01 1.78 -5.41
C GLU A 26 1.45 1.63 -5.86
N TRP A 27 2.04 0.49 -5.57
CA TRP A 27 3.30 0.06 -6.18
C TRP A 27 3.00 -1.01 -7.22
N LYS A 28 3.46 -0.79 -8.45
CA LYS A 28 3.45 -1.80 -9.52
C LYS A 28 4.88 -2.33 -9.69
N VAL A 29 5.10 -3.61 -9.43
CA VAL A 29 6.44 -4.20 -9.43
C VAL A 29 7.10 -4.05 -10.81
N GLY A 30 8.27 -3.42 -10.84
CA GLY A 30 9.07 -3.15 -12.02
C GLY A 30 8.79 -1.80 -12.70
N SER A 31 7.86 -0.98 -12.20
CA SER A 31 7.56 0.33 -12.81
C SER A 31 8.55 1.43 -12.44
N GLU A 32 9.16 1.37 -11.25
CA GLU A 32 9.89 2.52 -10.71
C GLU A 32 11.28 2.69 -11.34
N TRP A 33 11.95 1.59 -11.69
CA TRP A 33 13.31 1.62 -12.23
C TRP A 33 13.42 1.07 -13.67
N GLY A 34 12.28 0.83 -14.33
CA GLY A 34 12.17 0.39 -15.72
C GLY A 34 12.56 -1.07 -16.01
N GLY A 35 11.83 -1.72 -16.92
CA GLY A 35 12.08 -3.11 -17.33
C GLY A 35 11.52 -4.16 -16.34
N PRO A 36 11.45 -5.43 -16.76
CA PRO A 36 10.81 -6.48 -15.96
C PRO A 36 11.69 -6.89 -14.77
N LYS A 37 11.46 -6.29 -13.61
CA LYS A 37 12.10 -6.67 -12.34
C LYS A 37 11.13 -7.44 -11.46
N ARG A 38 11.67 -8.28 -10.56
CA ARG A 38 10.91 -8.82 -9.43
C ARG A 38 11.01 -7.84 -8.27
N GLY A 39 10.11 -7.98 -7.30
CA GLY A 39 10.02 -7.09 -6.15
C GLY A 39 10.08 -7.85 -4.82
N LYS A 40 10.54 -7.19 -3.77
CA LYS A 40 10.36 -7.60 -2.37
C LYS A 40 9.62 -6.49 -1.64
N LEU A 41 8.41 -6.79 -1.18
CA LEU A 41 7.67 -5.88 -0.29
C LEU A 41 8.34 -5.88 1.08
N LEU A 42 8.68 -4.69 1.58
CA LEU A 42 9.33 -4.53 2.89
C LEU A 42 8.36 -4.01 3.93
N GLU A 43 7.58 -2.99 3.61
CA GLU A 43 6.66 -2.38 4.57
C GLU A 43 5.44 -1.76 3.89
N ILE A 44 4.32 -1.79 4.61
CA ILE A 44 3.12 -1.00 4.32
C ILE A 44 2.80 -0.17 5.57
N SER A 45 2.69 1.15 5.42
CA SER A 45 2.35 2.08 6.49
C SER A 45 1.15 2.92 6.09
N MET A 46 0.25 3.21 7.04
CA MET A 46 -0.95 3.99 6.78
C MET A 46 -1.45 4.74 8.00
N ILE A 47 -2.03 5.92 7.76
CA ILE A 47 -2.58 6.83 8.77
C ILE A 47 -3.77 7.59 8.17
N THR A 48 -4.71 7.99 9.02
CA THR A 48 -5.86 8.83 8.62
C THR A 48 -6.09 9.93 9.64
N SER A 49 -6.75 11.01 9.22
CA SER A 49 -7.25 12.08 10.08
C SER A 49 -8.42 11.66 10.97
N ASP A 50 -9.16 10.62 10.57
CA ASP A 50 -10.34 10.13 11.30
C ASP A 50 -10.41 8.60 11.24
N TYR A 51 -9.91 7.95 12.29
CA TYR A 51 -9.80 6.49 12.36
C TYR A 51 -11.18 5.81 12.42
N ASP A 52 -12.14 6.41 13.11
CA ASP A 52 -13.48 5.84 13.27
C ASP A 52 -14.32 6.00 12.01
N LYS A 53 -13.95 6.94 11.12
CA LYS A 53 -14.64 7.15 9.83
C LYS A 53 -13.92 6.57 8.62
N THR A 54 -12.78 5.91 8.80
CA THR A 54 -12.00 5.34 7.70
C THR A 54 -12.02 3.82 7.70
N LYS A 55 -12.38 3.22 6.57
CA LYS A 55 -12.17 1.78 6.31
C LYS A 55 -11.04 1.58 5.31
N TRP A 56 -10.13 0.69 5.66
CA TRP A 56 -8.97 0.34 4.85
C TRP A 56 -9.15 -0.99 4.14
N ARG A 57 -8.54 -1.06 2.96
CA ARG A 57 -8.32 -2.29 2.21
C ARG A 57 -6.90 -2.31 1.67
N VAL A 58 -6.23 -3.45 1.81
CA VAL A 58 -4.90 -3.67 1.23
C VAL A 58 -4.92 -4.93 0.38
N ARG A 59 -4.37 -4.81 -0.83
CA ARG A 59 -4.24 -5.89 -1.81
C ARG A 59 -2.78 -6.08 -2.21
N VAL A 60 -2.40 -7.34 -2.39
CA VAL A 60 -1.11 -7.76 -2.96
C VAL A 60 -1.41 -8.75 -4.07
N GLY A 61 -1.22 -8.32 -5.31
CA GLY A 61 -1.71 -9.03 -6.50
C GLY A 61 -3.22 -9.24 -6.41
N HIS A 62 -3.66 -10.49 -6.56
CA HIS A 62 -5.07 -10.87 -6.43
C HIS A 62 -5.52 -11.12 -4.99
N LYS A 63 -4.61 -11.12 -4.02
CA LYS A 63 -4.92 -11.42 -2.62
C LYS A 63 -5.31 -10.16 -1.86
N ILE A 64 -6.50 -10.17 -1.26
CA ILE A 64 -6.90 -9.18 -0.25
C ILE A 64 -6.26 -9.60 1.08
N LEU A 65 -5.38 -8.78 1.63
CA LEU A 65 -4.79 -9.03 2.96
C LEU A 65 -5.81 -8.73 4.05
N PHE A 66 -6.54 -7.62 3.89
CA PHE A 66 -7.71 -7.27 4.68
C PHE A 66 -8.59 -6.28 3.93
N GLU A 67 -9.86 -6.24 4.30
CA GLU A 67 -10.88 -5.35 3.77
C GLU A 67 -11.84 -4.94 4.90
N ASP A 68 -12.41 -3.74 4.76
CA ASP A 68 -13.36 -3.14 5.69
C ASP A 68 -12.84 -3.06 7.13
N LYS A 69 -11.53 -2.87 7.31
CA LYS A 69 -10.92 -2.71 8.63
C LYS A 69 -10.83 -1.24 9.02
N GLN A 70 -11.38 -0.92 10.18
CA GLN A 70 -11.03 0.28 10.93
C GLN A 70 -9.77 -0.02 11.73
N ILE A 71 -8.83 0.91 11.70
CA ILE A 71 -7.54 0.77 12.37
C ILE A 71 -7.43 1.99 13.29
N PRO A 72 -7.45 1.82 14.62
CA PRO A 72 -7.68 2.91 15.57
C PRO A 72 -6.46 3.83 15.77
N SER A 73 -5.39 3.63 15.00
CA SER A 73 -4.14 4.39 15.09
C SER A 73 -3.38 4.29 13.78
N ALA A 74 -2.31 5.09 13.65
CA ALA A 74 -1.30 4.85 12.62
C ALA A 74 -0.80 3.40 12.74
N LYS A 75 -0.63 2.74 11.60
CA LYS A 75 -0.28 1.32 11.57
C LYS A 75 0.72 1.02 10.48
N THR A 76 1.71 0.22 10.88
CA THR A 76 2.77 -0.28 10.03
C THR A 76 2.75 -1.80 10.04
N PHE A 77 2.93 -2.41 8.87
CA PHE A 77 3.03 -3.84 8.64
C PHE A 77 4.41 -4.15 8.08
N PRO A 78 5.39 -4.50 8.94
CA PRO A 78 6.73 -4.84 8.50
C PRO A 78 6.81 -6.28 7.99
N TYR A 79 7.52 -6.48 6.89
CA TYR A 79 7.77 -7.78 6.26
C TYR A 79 9.27 -8.13 6.19
N TYR A 80 10.12 -7.45 6.96
CA TYR A 80 11.58 -7.57 6.90
C TYR A 80 12.13 -9.00 7.01
N ASN A 81 11.53 -9.84 7.87
CA ASN A 81 12.01 -11.20 8.13
C ASN A 81 11.48 -12.26 7.14
N THR A 82 10.37 -11.95 6.46
CA THR A 82 9.75 -12.82 5.46
C THR A 82 9.20 -11.96 4.32
N PRO A 83 10.08 -11.26 3.57
CA PRO A 83 9.64 -10.33 2.54
C PRO A 83 8.90 -11.09 1.46
N ALA A 84 7.71 -10.60 1.11
CA ALA A 84 6.95 -11.19 0.03
C ALA A 84 7.68 -10.88 -1.29
N GLU A 85 8.25 -11.92 -1.91
CA GLU A 85 8.74 -11.81 -3.28
C GLU A 85 7.55 -11.76 -4.23
N LEU A 86 7.53 -10.75 -5.10
CA LEU A 86 6.45 -10.46 -6.02
C LEU A 86 6.99 -10.48 -7.44
N ASP A 87 6.21 -11.05 -8.36
CA ASP A 87 6.57 -11.08 -9.77
C ASP A 87 6.32 -9.73 -10.43
N TYR A 88 6.98 -9.50 -11.57
CA TYR A 88 6.77 -8.32 -12.41
C TYR A 88 5.27 -8.09 -12.67
N ASP A 89 4.86 -6.82 -12.74
CA ASP A 89 3.47 -6.38 -12.96
C ASP A 89 2.51 -6.64 -11.78
N THR A 90 2.95 -7.36 -10.73
CA THR A 90 2.18 -7.48 -9.48
C THR A 90 1.95 -6.11 -8.87
N ARG A 91 0.76 -5.89 -8.30
CA ARG A 91 0.38 -4.62 -7.68
C ARG A 91 0.20 -4.76 -6.18
N VAL A 92 0.78 -3.85 -5.43
CA VAL A 92 0.49 -3.63 -4.00
C VAL A 92 -0.31 -2.34 -3.91
N THR A 93 -1.53 -2.41 -3.38
CA THR A 93 -2.43 -1.25 -3.34
C THR A 93 -2.93 -1.05 -1.92
N ILE A 94 -2.81 0.18 -1.43
CA ILE A 94 -3.49 0.68 -0.24
C ILE A 94 -4.69 1.49 -0.69
N GLU A 95 -5.86 1.19 -0.14
CA GLU A 95 -7.11 1.87 -0.46
C GLU A 95 -7.84 2.26 0.83
N ALA A 96 -8.55 3.38 0.77
CA ALA A 96 -9.36 3.88 1.88
C ALA A 96 -10.73 4.31 1.37
N LYS A 97 -11.73 4.28 2.26
CA LYS A 97 -13.04 4.89 2.06
C LYS A 97 -13.59 5.45 3.36
N SER A 98 -14.47 6.44 3.23
CA SER A 98 -15.29 6.93 4.32
C SER A 98 -16.36 5.89 4.68
N THR A 99 -16.69 5.79 5.97
CA THR A 99 -17.77 4.90 6.44
C THR A 99 -19.16 5.44 6.12
N ASP A 100 -19.33 6.77 6.13
CA ASP A 100 -20.64 7.43 6.15
C ASP A 100 -20.68 8.73 5.31
N GLY A 101 -19.62 9.02 4.55
CA GLY A 101 -19.52 10.26 3.77
C GLY A 101 -18.81 11.41 4.49
N THR A 102 -18.35 11.20 5.72
CA THR A 102 -17.44 12.13 6.40
C THR A 102 -16.16 12.30 5.61
N GLY A 103 -15.64 13.54 5.52
CA GLY A 103 -14.36 13.83 4.88
C GLY A 103 -13.21 13.19 5.65
N ILE A 104 -12.40 12.39 4.96
CA ILE A 104 -11.20 11.76 5.50
C ILE A 104 -9.97 12.21 4.72
N THR A 105 -8.83 12.32 5.41
CA THR A 105 -7.50 12.39 4.79
C THR A 105 -6.77 11.12 5.17
N ALA A 106 -6.37 10.32 4.18
CA ALA A 106 -5.71 9.04 4.35
C ALA A 106 -4.35 9.08 3.63
N ASP A 107 -3.28 8.87 4.37
CA ASP A 107 -1.92 8.75 3.84
C ASP A 107 -1.49 7.28 3.85
N GLY A 108 -0.77 6.89 2.81
CA GLY A 108 -0.23 5.55 2.66
C GLY A 108 1.21 5.59 2.18
N GLU A 109 2.00 4.64 2.68
CA GLU A 109 3.39 4.44 2.31
C GLU A 109 3.63 2.97 1.99
N ILE A 110 4.36 2.71 0.91
CA ILE A 110 4.86 1.39 0.51
C ILE A 110 6.37 1.49 0.34
N THR A 111 7.11 0.66 1.08
CA THR A 111 8.56 0.49 0.85
C THR A 111 8.86 -0.92 0.34
N ALA A 112 9.78 -0.99 -0.60
CA ALA A 112 10.14 -2.21 -1.28
C ALA A 112 11.55 -2.13 -1.89
N VAL A 113 12.01 -3.25 -2.45
CA VAL A 113 13.16 -3.28 -3.36
C VAL A 113 12.82 -4.04 -4.63
N GLU A 114 13.28 -3.55 -5.77
CA GLU A 114 13.24 -4.26 -7.06
C GLU A 114 14.61 -4.86 -7.38
N PHE A 115 14.63 -6.00 -8.07
CA PHE A 115 15.86 -6.71 -8.46
C PHE A 115 15.66 -7.59 -9.70
#